data_AF-A0A6L6R627-F1
#
_entry.id   AF-A0A6L6R627-F1
#
_cell.length_a   1.000
_cell.length_b   1.000
_cell.length_c   1.000
_cell.angle_alpha   90.00
_cell.angle_beta   90.00
_cell.angle_gamma   90.00
#
_symmetry.space_group_name_H-M   'P 1'
#
loop_
_entity.id
_entity.type
_entity.pdbx_description
1 polymer ?
#
loop_
_entity_poly.entity_id
_entity_poly.type
_entity_poly.pdbx_seq_one_letter_code
_entity_poly.pdbx_strand_id
1 'polypeptide(L)'
;MRVLVTGSLGQLGSEFVGQLGARESDHVLGLDRPEIDITDPESVASAFRGFAPDVVINCAAWTAVDDAETHEAAALHVNAEGPRVLAAACSAAGAWLVQISTDYVFAGDASAPYAIDAAPAPRSAY
;
A
#
# COMPACT_ATOMS: atom_id res chain seq x y z
N MET A 1 1.85 -18.15 8.04
CA MET A 1 1.25 -17.48 6.87
C MET A 1 2.34 -16.73 6.11
N ARG A 2 2.22 -16.53 4.80
CA ARG A 2 3.21 -15.80 3.98
C ARG A 2 2.73 -14.38 3.76
N VAL A 3 3.44 -13.41 4.35
CA VAL A 3 3.07 -11.99 4.33
C VAL A 3 4.10 -11.20 3.50
N LEU A 4 3.63 -10.58 2.43
CA LEU A 4 4.42 -9.63 1.65
C LEU A 4 4.10 -8.21 2.14
N VAL A 5 5.12 -7.43 2.50
CA VAL A 5 4.98 -6.02 2.88
C VAL A 5 5.68 -5.16 1.82
N THR A 6 4.94 -4.33 1.09
CA THR A 6 5.51 -3.37 0.12
C THR A 6 5.73 -2.01 0.77
N GLY A 7 6.77 -1.28 0.35
CA GLY A 7 7.18 -0.06 1.05
C GLY A 7 7.80 -0.37 2.41
N SER A 8 8.52 -1.48 2.51
CA SER A 8 9.02 -2.03 3.77
C SER A 8 10.10 -1.19 4.45
N LEU A 9 10.72 -0.24 3.74
CA LEU A 9 11.69 0.69 4.33
C LEU A 9 11.03 1.96 4.86
N GLY A 10 9.74 2.16 4.61
CA GLY A 10 8.94 3.24 5.20
C GLY A 10 8.60 2.98 6.67
N GLN A 11 8.15 4.03 7.38
CA GLN A 11 7.89 4.00 8.83
C GLN A 11 7.02 2.81 9.27
N LEU A 12 5.88 2.62 8.60
CA LEU A 12 4.93 1.56 8.94
C LEU A 12 5.39 0.20 8.40
N GLY A 13 5.98 0.18 7.19
CA GLY A 13 6.47 -1.04 6.56
C GLY A 13 7.55 -1.73 7.40
N SER A 14 8.51 -0.98 7.93
CA SER A 14 9.58 -1.53 8.77
C SER A 14 9.05 -2.11 10.07
N GLU A 15 8.03 -1.48 10.66
CA GLU A 15 7.39 -1.96 11.88
C GLU A 15 6.61 -3.24 11.63
N PHE A 16 5.84 -3.33 10.53
CA PHE A 16 5.17 -4.58 10.16
C PHE A 16 6.16 -5.72 9.94
N VAL A 17 7.27 -5.46 9.24
CA VAL A 17 8.31 -6.48 9.04
C VAL A 17 8.89 -6.95 10.37
N GLY A 18 9.21 -6.03 11.29
CA GLY A 18 9.74 -6.35 12.61
C GLY A 18 8.75 -7.14 13.48
N GLN A 19 7.52 -6.65 13.63
CA GLN A 19 6.53 -7.28 14.52
C GLN A 19 6.02 -8.62 14.00
N LEU A 20 5.78 -8.74 12.68
CA LEU A 20 5.32 -10.00 12.10
C LEU A 20 6.46 -10.99 11.97
N GLY A 21 7.68 -10.54 11.66
CA GLY A 21 8.86 -11.41 11.56
C GLY A 21 9.30 -12.02 12.90
N ALA A 22 8.92 -11.39 14.02
CA ALA A 22 9.13 -11.95 15.36
C ALA A 22 8.18 -13.12 15.69
N ARG A 23 7.17 -13.39 14.85
CA ARG A 23 6.22 -14.50 15.04
C ARG A 23 6.74 -15.75 14.34
N GLU A 24 6.86 -16.85 15.07
CA GLU A 24 7.36 -18.12 14.53
C GLU A 24 6.48 -18.72 13.42
N SER A 25 5.18 -18.38 13.40
CA SER A 25 4.21 -18.93 12.45
C SER A 25 4.18 -18.20 11.10
N ASP A 26 4.83 -17.04 10.98
CA ASP A 26 4.74 -16.16 9.82
C ASP A 26 6.06 -16.11 9.05
N HIS A 27 5.96 -16.20 7.72
CA HIS A 27 7.05 -15.96 6.80
C HIS A 27 6.83 -14.58 6.22
N VAL A 28 7.69 -13.62 6.57
CA VAL A 28 7.53 -12.23 6.16
C VAL A 28 8.59 -11.87 5.15
N LEU A 29 8.16 -11.28 4.04
CA LEU A 29 9.03 -10.69 3.03
C LEU A 29 8.69 -9.20 2.93
N GLY A 30 9.61 -8.35 3.35
CA GLY A 30 9.55 -6.91 3.06
C GLY A 30 10.24 -6.64 1.73
N LEU A 31 9.58 -5.89 0.85
CA LEU A 31 10.16 -5.37 -0.39
C LEU A 31 9.94 -3.86 -0.49
N ASP A 32 10.95 -3.17 -1.02
CA ASP A 32 10.89 -1.76 -1.34
C ASP A 32 11.48 -1.50 -2.74
N ARG A 33 11.52 -0.24 -3.18
CA ARG A 33 12.25 0.10 -4.40
C ARG A 33 13.75 -0.14 -4.19
N PRO A 34 14.47 -0.67 -5.19
CA PRO A 34 14.02 -1.03 -6.54
C PRO A 34 13.56 -2.48 -6.71
N GLU A 35 13.43 -3.26 -5.63
CA GLU A 35 13.13 -4.70 -5.68
C GLU A 35 11.70 -4.97 -6.15
N ILE A 36 10.77 -4.08 -5.81
CA ILE A 36 9.41 -4.07 -6.33
C ILE A 36 9.01 -2.65 -6.76
N ASP A 37 8.42 -2.54 -7.95
CA ASP A 37 7.68 -1.35 -8.35
C ASP A 37 6.19 -1.71 -8.43
N ILE A 38 5.41 -1.21 -7.48
CA ILE A 38 4.00 -1.59 -7.36
C ILE A 38 3.15 -1.11 -8.53
N THR A 39 3.66 -0.16 -9.33
CA THR A 39 2.97 0.35 -10.52
C THR A 39 3.27 -0.48 -11.77
N ASP A 40 4.23 -1.42 -11.71
CA ASP A 40 4.55 -2.36 -12.79
C ASP A 40 3.92 -3.75 -12.51
N PRO A 41 2.92 -4.15 -13.31
CA PRO A 41 2.29 -5.47 -13.18
C PRO A 41 3.26 -6.64 -13.24
N GLU A 42 4.33 -6.57 -14.03
CA GLU A 42 5.27 -7.69 -14.15
C GLU A 42 6.21 -7.76 -12.95
N SER A 43 6.65 -6.60 -12.42
CA SER A 43 7.38 -6.53 -11.15
C SER A 43 6.59 -7.19 -10.01
N VAL A 44 5.30 -6.83 -9.87
CA VAL A 44 4.39 -7.42 -8.88
C VAL A 44 4.19 -8.91 -9.14
N ALA A 45 3.93 -9.32 -10.39
CA ALA A 45 3.76 -10.73 -10.74
C ALA A 45 5.01 -11.57 -10.42
N SER A 46 6.20 -11.01 -10.63
CA SER A 46 7.47 -11.66 -10.28
C SER A 46 7.59 -11.90 -8.77
N ALA A 47 7.27 -10.89 -7.95
CA ALA A 47 7.25 -11.03 -6.50
C ALA A 47 6.25 -12.10 -6.04
N PHE A 48 5.06 -12.15 -6.64
CA PHE A 48 4.05 -13.17 -6.36
C PHE A 48 4.50 -14.58 -6.77
N ARG A 49 5.17 -14.75 -7.91
CA ARG A 49 5.71 -16.07 -8.31
C ARG A 49 6.83 -16.55 -7.39
N GLY A 50 7.70 -15.64 -6.96
CA GLY A 50 8.82 -15.98 -6.08
C GLY A 50 8.39 -16.25 -4.64
N PHE A 51 7.37 -15.54 -4.16
CA PHE A 51 6.97 -15.58 -2.75
C PHE A 51 5.58 -16.15 -2.47
N ALA A 52 4.67 -16.27 -3.41
CA ALA A 52 3.32 -16.81 -3.20
C ALA A 52 2.65 -16.32 -1.89
N PRO A 53 2.38 -15.00 -1.74
CA PRO A 53 1.84 -14.45 -0.50
C PRO A 53 0.40 -14.92 -0.24
N ASP A 54 0.07 -15.16 1.03
CA ASP A 54 -1.30 -15.31 1.51
C ASP A 54 -1.94 -13.93 1.79
N VAL A 55 -1.10 -12.96 2.19
CA VAL A 55 -1.47 -11.57 2.52
C VAL A 55 -0.43 -10.61 1.96
N VAL A 56 -0.90 -9.51 1.38
CA VAL A 56 -0.09 -8.35 1.01
C VAL A 56 -0.50 -7.16 1.87
N ILE A 57 0.46 -6.52 2.53
CA ILE A 57 0.27 -5.25 3.25
C ILE A 57 0.95 -4.15 2.45
N ASN A 58 0.17 -3.27 1.83
CA ASN A 58 0.70 -2.17 1.05
C ASN A 58 0.98 -0.94 1.90
N CYS A 59 2.26 -0.70 2.18
CA CYS A 59 2.74 0.54 2.82
C CYS A 59 3.46 1.48 1.84
N ALA A 60 3.55 1.10 0.56
CA ALA A 60 4.14 1.95 -0.47
C ALA A 60 3.14 3.03 -0.92
N ALA A 61 3.57 4.29 -0.84
CA ALA A 61 2.78 5.45 -1.23
C ALA A 61 3.71 6.65 -1.55
N TRP A 62 3.22 7.59 -2.37
CA TRP A 62 3.77 8.93 -2.51
C TRP A 62 3.26 9.80 -1.36
N THR A 63 4.05 10.00 -0.32
CA THR A 63 3.61 10.70 0.91
C THR A 63 4.04 12.15 1.02
N ALA A 64 4.80 12.67 0.04
CA ALA A 64 5.16 14.08 -0.03
C ALA A 64 3.96 14.90 -0.53
N VAL A 65 3.08 15.31 0.38
CA VAL A 65 1.78 15.96 0.08
C VAL A 65 1.94 17.21 -0.78
N ASP A 66 2.79 18.17 -0.38
CA ASP A 66 2.99 19.40 -1.15
C ASP A 66 3.55 19.13 -2.55
N ASP A 67 4.37 18.08 -2.68
CA ASP A 67 4.95 17.69 -3.95
C ASP A 67 3.94 16.99 -4.87
N ALA A 68 2.98 16.24 -4.29
CA ALA A 68 1.89 15.61 -5.02
C ALA A 68 1.02 16.63 -5.77
N GLU A 69 0.81 17.83 -5.21
CA GLU A 69 0.08 18.92 -5.88
C GLU A 69 0.79 19.39 -7.17
N THR A 70 2.12 19.29 -7.23
CA THR A 70 2.89 19.65 -8.43
C THR A 70 3.00 18.47 -9.40
N HIS A 71 2.99 17.24 -8.88
CA HIS A 71 3.21 16.00 -9.64
C HIS A 71 1.99 15.06 -9.58
N GLU A 72 0.78 15.59 -9.72
CA GLU A 72 -0.46 14.85 -9.48
C GLU A 72 -0.53 13.51 -10.24
N ALA A 73 -0.14 13.50 -11.52
CA ALA A 73 -0.16 12.29 -12.33
C ALA A 73 0.80 11.20 -11.79
N ALA A 74 1.96 11.60 -11.28
CA ALA A 74 2.93 10.67 -10.69
C ALA A 74 2.45 10.18 -9.31
N ALA A 75 1.90 11.07 -8.49
CA ALA A 75 1.29 10.73 -7.21
C ALA A 75 0.13 9.74 -7.41
N LEU A 76 -0.79 10.00 -8.34
CA LEU A 76 -1.89 9.09 -8.71
C LEU A 76 -1.37 7.76 -9.26
N HIS A 77 -0.30 7.77 -10.05
CA HIS A 77 0.29 6.53 -10.55
C HIS A 77 0.78 5.63 -9.40
N VAL A 78 1.33 6.21 -8.34
CA VAL A 78 1.74 5.43 -7.16
C VAL A 78 0.55 5.11 -6.26
N ASN A 79 -0.26 6.09 -5.87
CA ASN A 79 -1.28 5.98 -4.83
C ASN A 79 -2.61 5.37 -5.30
N ALA A 80 -2.88 5.35 -6.60
CA ALA A 80 -4.08 4.71 -7.16
C ALA A 80 -3.74 3.51 -8.04
N GLU A 81 -2.85 3.69 -9.02
CA GLU A 81 -2.53 2.63 -9.97
C GLU A 81 -1.70 1.50 -9.32
N GLY A 82 -0.77 1.83 -8.43
CA GLY A 82 -0.03 0.84 -7.64
C GLY A 82 -0.93 -0.13 -6.84
N PRO A 83 -1.83 0.38 -5.96
CA PRO A 83 -2.83 -0.46 -5.30
C PRO A 83 -3.72 -1.25 -6.24
N ARG A 84 -4.10 -0.68 -7.41
CA ARG A 84 -4.90 -1.40 -8.42
C ARG A 84 -4.17 -2.64 -8.94
N VAL A 85 -2.87 -2.52 -9.23
CA VAL A 85 -2.03 -3.64 -9.68
C VAL A 85 -1.91 -4.71 -8.59
N LEU A 86 -1.63 -4.31 -7.35
CA LEU A 86 -1.57 -5.23 -6.21
C LEU A 86 -2.90 -5.96 -5.98
N ALA A 87 -4.02 -5.25 -6.07
CA ALA A 87 -5.36 -5.83 -5.91
C ALA A 87 -5.65 -6.89 -6.98
N ALA A 88 -5.28 -6.61 -8.24
CA ALA A 88 -5.43 -7.58 -9.33
C ALA A 88 -4.58 -8.84 -9.09
N ALA A 89 -3.32 -8.68 -8.65
CA ALA A 89 -2.45 -9.80 -8.32
C ALA A 89 -2.98 -10.62 -7.13
N CYS A 90 -3.45 -9.95 -6.07
CA CYS A 90 -4.09 -10.60 -4.91
C CYS A 90 -5.32 -11.40 -5.33
N SER A 91 -6.21 -10.80 -6.13
CA SER A 91 -7.41 -11.49 -6.63
C SER A 91 -7.08 -12.72 -7.47
N ALA A 92 -6.04 -12.67 -8.31
CA ALA A 92 -5.61 -13.79 -9.13
C ALA A 92 -4.99 -14.93 -8.30
N ALA A 93 -4.27 -14.58 -7.23
CA ALA A 93 -3.60 -15.54 -6.35
C ALA A 93 -4.48 -16.08 -5.20
N GLY A 94 -5.65 -15.47 -4.97
CA GLY A 94 -6.47 -15.76 -3.79
C GLY A 94 -5.87 -15.21 -2.48
N ALA A 95 -5.04 -14.17 -2.57
CA ALA A 95 -4.41 -13.51 -1.42
C ALA A 95 -5.27 -12.34 -0.91
N TRP A 96 -5.11 -11.99 0.36
CA TRP A 96 -5.71 -10.78 0.93
C TRP A 96 -4.83 -9.56 0.68
N LEU A 97 -5.46 -8.40 0.41
CA LEU A 97 -4.78 -7.11 0.35
C LEU A 97 -5.20 -6.23 1.52
N VAL A 98 -4.23 -5.72 2.27
CA VAL A 98 -4.41 -4.63 3.24
C VAL A 98 -3.82 -3.36 2.62
N GLN A 99 -4.69 -2.41 2.28
CA GLN A 99 -4.31 -1.10 1.76
C GLN A 99 -4.31 -0.08 2.89
N ILE A 100 -3.17 0.53 3.19
CA ILE A 100 -3.11 1.67 4.09
C ILE A 100 -3.56 2.92 3.32
N SER A 101 -4.46 3.69 3.93
CA SER A 101 -5.03 4.90 3.33
C SER A 101 -4.78 6.10 4.26
N THR A 102 -5.56 7.16 4.10
CA THR A 102 -5.36 8.45 4.75
C THR A 102 -6.70 9.09 5.09
N ASP A 103 -6.69 9.96 6.11
CA ASP A 103 -7.78 10.88 6.42
C ASP A 103 -7.99 11.97 5.34
N TYR A 104 -7.02 12.17 4.44
CA TYR A 104 -7.11 13.11 3.32
C TYR A 104 -8.18 12.74 2.28
N VAL A 105 -8.79 11.56 2.41
CA VAL A 105 -10.02 11.21 1.68
C VAL A 105 -11.21 12.07 2.09
N PHE A 106 -11.13 12.80 3.21
CA PHE A 106 -12.16 13.71 3.71
C PHE A 106 -11.79 15.18 3.51
N ALA A 107 -12.81 16.06 3.54
CA ALA A 107 -12.67 17.48 3.29
C ALA A 107 -11.98 18.28 4.42
N GLY A 108 -11.84 17.69 5.61
CA GLY A 108 -11.19 18.30 6.78
C GLY A 108 -12.01 19.39 7.50
N ASP A 109 -13.28 19.59 7.17
CA ASP A 109 -14.12 20.69 7.70
C ASP A 109 -15.25 20.22 8.66
N ALA A 110 -15.23 18.96 9.07
CA ALA A 110 -16.18 18.44 10.05
C ALA A 110 -15.96 19.04 11.45
N SER A 111 -17.07 19.24 12.17
CA SER A 111 -17.07 19.67 13.59
C SER A 111 -17.14 18.51 14.58
N ALA A 112 -17.16 17.28 14.08
CA ALA A 112 -17.16 16.03 14.84
C ALA A 112 -16.27 14.99 14.11
N PRO A 113 -15.80 13.92 14.78
CA PRO A 113 -15.02 12.87 14.14
C PRO A 113 -15.74 12.24 12.93
N TYR A 114 -15.00 11.94 11.86
CA TYR A 114 -15.55 11.22 10.72
C TYR A 114 -15.92 9.79 11.09
N ALA A 115 -17.12 9.36 10.68
CA ALA A 115 -17.52 7.96 10.73
C ALA A 115 -16.78 7.15 9.64
N ILE A 116 -16.62 5.85 9.85
CA ILE A 116 -15.91 4.97 8.90
C ILE A 116 -16.63 4.86 7.54
N ASP A 117 -17.93 5.12 7.51
CA ASP A 117 -18.79 5.12 6.34
C ASP A 117 -19.16 6.53 5.84
N ALA A 118 -18.51 7.57 6.39
CA ALA A 118 -18.68 8.93 5.90
C ALA A 118 -18.24 9.03 4.42
N ALA A 119 -18.96 9.84 3.65
CA ALA A 119 -18.66 10.03 2.24
C ALA A 119 -17.29 10.72 2.06
N PRO A 120 -16.39 10.17 1.22
CA PRO A 120 -15.14 10.84 0.86
C PRO A 120 -15.40 12.14 0.09
N ALA A 121 -14.57 13.15 0.34
CA ALA A 121 -14.55 14.43 -0.36
C ALA A 121 -13.11 15.01 -0.36
N PRO A 122 -12.15 14.33 -1.01
CA PRO A 122 -10.74 14.75 -1.00
C PRO A 122 -10.57 16.12 -1.67
N ARG A 123 -9.59 16.89 -1.16
CA ARG A 123 -9.28 18.26 -1.65
C ARG A 123 -7.83 18.45 -2.12
N SER A 124 -7.04 17.39 -2.10
CA SER A 124 -5.63 17.37 -2.48
C SER A 124 -5.35 16.24 -3.47
N ALA A 125 -4.22 16.31 -4.16
CA ALA A 125 -3.77 15.30 -5.11
C ALA A 125 -3.16 14.04 -4.44
N TYR A 126 -2.75 14.12 -3.17
CA TYR A 126 -2.21 13.01 -2.38
C TYR A 126 -3.15 11.81 -2.30
#